data_AF-A0A3Q7JYL8-F1
#
_entry.id   AF-A0A3Q7JYL8-F1
#
_cell.length_a   1.000
_cell.length_b   1.000
_cell.length_c   1.000
_cell.angle_alpha   90.00
_cell.angle_beta   90.00
_cell.angle_gamma   90.00
#
_symmetry.space_group_name_H-M   'P 1'
#
loop_
_entity.id
_entity.type
_entity.pdbx_description
1 polymer ?
#
loop_
_entity_poly.entity_id
_entity_poly.type
_entity_poly.pdbx_seq_one_letter_code
_entity_poly.pdbx_strand_id
1 'polypeptide(L)'
;MGTPFCSRYASLNFTHFSPSLAPAIQLTFSTTFRRRNVGVVSRMESTSISPSGGSGTTAVSAIAAGGDATTTGSNSTEESSITDTVVQYVVLRRDLIDTWPLGSVVTQGCHAAVAAIWSHKDDAVTLQYCSPSNIDSMHKVTLEVKGETQILNLAEKLKAGGIAHKLWIEQPENIPTCLATKPYPKSLVSSFFKKLKLCK
;
A
#
# COMPACT_ATOMS: atom_id res chain seq x y z
N MET A 1 9.71 -27.71 23.99
CA MET A 1 10.54 -27.90 22.79
C MET A 1 10.26 -26.74 21.85
N GLY A 2 11.07 -25.67 21.96
CA GLY A 2 10.96 -24.48 21.12
C GLY A 2 12.05 -24.53 20.05
N THR A 3 11.67 -24.36 18.80
CA THR A 3 12.60 -24.24 17.67
C THR A 3 13.26 -22.85 17.70
N PRO A 4 14.57 -22.74 17.45
CA PRO A 4 15.25 -21.45 17.48
C PRO A 4 14.98 -20.67 16.18
N PHE A 5 14.66 -19.42 16.38
CA PHE A 5 14.61 -18.37 15.37
C PHE A 5 16.05 -18.02 14.93
N CYS A 6 16.30 -18.08 13.62
CA CYS A 6 17.37 -17.42 12.87
C CYS A 6 18.84 -17.90 13.07
N SER A 7 19.41 -18.51 12.02
CA SER A 7 20.79 -18.26 11.61
C SER A 7 21.01 -18.71 10.17
N ARG A 8 20.77 -17.81 9.20
CA ARG A 8 21.33 -17.90 7.85
C ARG A 8 21.63 -16.49 7.34
N TYR A 9 22.62 -15.86 7.95
CA TYR A 9 23.40 -14.77 7.35
C TYR A 9 24.83 -14.93 7.86
N ALA A 10 25.59 -15.82 7.22
CA ALA A 10 27.03 -15.90 7.38
C ALA A 10 27.62 -16.55 6.14
N SER A 11 28.16 -15.71 5.25
CA SER A 11 29.28 -15.95 4.31
C SER A 11 29.01 -15.29 2.95
N LEU A 12 29.30 -14.00 2.86
CA LEU A 12 29.66 -13.37 1.59
C LEU A 12 31.15 -13.06 1.67
N ASN A 13 31.96 -13.81 0.93
CA ASN A 13 33.37 -13.50 0.72
C ASN A 13 33.45 -12.29 -0.23
N PHE A 14 33.72 -11.12 0.33
CA PHE A 14 34.05 -9.92 -0.43
C PHE A 14 35.50 -9.99 -0.88
N THR A 15 35.73 -10.08 -2.19
CA THR A 15 37.04 -9.83 -2.78
C THR A 15 37.35 -8.34 -2.72
N HIS A 16 38.63 -8.04 -2.49
CA HIS A 16 39.16 -6.71 -2.19
C HIS A 16 39.03 -5.77 -3.40
N PHE A 17 38.12 -4.79 -3.33
CA PHE A 17 38.06 -3.66 -4.24
C PHE A 17 38.39 -2.40 -3.45
N SER A 18 39.52 -1.75 -3.73
CA SER A 18 39.92 -0.50 -3.08
C SER A 18 39.35 0.70 -3.84
N PRO A 19 38.60 1.59 -3.18
CA PRO A 19 38.44 2.97 -3.62
C PRO A 19 39.14 3.95 -2.67
N SER A 20 39.73 4.95 -3.31
CA SER A 20 40.43 6.11 -2.76
C SER A 20 39.60 6.95 -1.78
N LEU A 21 40.31 7.60 -0.85
CA LEU A 21 39.85 8.40 0.29
C LEU A 21 38.75 9.44 -0.01
N ALA A 22 37.72 9.43 0.84
CA ALA A 22 36.98 10.61 1.30
C ALA A 22 36.60 10.39 2.79
N PRO A 23 36.57 11.43 3.64
CA PRO A 23 36.54 11.25 5.10
C PRO A 23 35.13 10.90 5.60
N ALA A 24 35.04 9.84 6.41
CA ALA A 24 33.82 9.41 7.10
C ALA A 24 33.67 10.14 8.44
N ILE A 25 32.52 10.78 8.65
CA ILE A 25 32.07 11.26 9.96
C ILE A 25 31.70 10.03 10.80
N GLN A 26 32.47 9.75 11.84
CA GLN A 26 32.14 8.68 12.80
C GLN A 26 31.02 9.14 13.74
N LEU A 27 29.84 8.54 13.60
CA LEU A 27 28.78 8.56 14.61
C LEU A 27 28.90 7.30 15.49
N THR A 28 29.51 7.44 16.65
CA THR A 28 29.52 6.41 17.71
C THR A 28 28.19 6.44 18.48
N PHE A 29 27.37 5.39 18.33
CA PHE A 29 26.23 5.14 19.22
C PHE A 29 26.69 4.30 20.41
N SER A 30 26.69 4.91 21.60
CA SER A 30 26.87 4.20 22.89
C SER A 30 25.51 3.78 23.44
N THR A 31 25.24 2.49 23.54
CA THR A 31 24.03 1.94 24.15
C THR A 31 24.22 1.73 25.65
N THR A 32 23.88 2.73 26.47
CA THR A 32 23.67 2.53 27.91
C THR A 32 22.22 2.14 28.19
N PHE A 33 22.03 0.87 28.54
CA PHE A 33 20.78 0.31 29.05
C PHE A 33 20.51 0.85 30.46
N ARG A 34 19.40 1.57 30.67
CA ARG A 34 18.94 1.97 32.02
C ARG A 34 17.48 1.57 32.22
N ARG A 35 17.27 0.63 33.15
CA ARG A 35 15.97 0.25 33.70
C ARG A 35 15.66 1.17 34.88
N ARG A 36 14.46 1.77 34.95
CA ARG A 36 13.64 1.90 36.18
C ARG A 36 12.29 2.59 35.93
N ASN A 37 11.27 1.96 36.50
CA ASN A 37 9.94 2.48 36.83
C ASN A 37 10.02 3.76 37.67
N VAL A 38 9.01 4.64 37.54
CA VAL A 38 8.10 5.16 38.58
C VAL A 38 7.35 6.36 37.96
N GLY A 39 6.02 6.36 38.08
CA GLY A 39 5.16 7.44 37.59
C GLY A 39 5.18 8.69 38.49
N VAL A 40 4.55 9.76 38.01
CA VAL A 40 3.72 10.71 38.77
C VAL A 40 3.10 11.69 37.78
N VAL A 41 1.86 12.03 38.12
CA VAL A 41 0.91 12.97 37.53
C VAL A 41 1.48 14.39 37.38
N SER A 42 1.15 15.09 36.30
CA SER A 42 0.87 16.53 36.40
C SER A 42 -0.09 17.00 35.30
N ARG A 43 -1.08 17.75 35.75
CA ARG A 43 -2.17 18.43 35.06
C ARG A 43 -1.76 19.89 34.92
N MET A 44 -2.01 20.55 33.79
CA MET A 44 -2.36 21.97 33.75
C MET A 44 -2.91 22.37 32.38
N GLU A 45 -3.76 23.39 32.42
CA GLU A 45 -4.85 23.74 31.52
C GLU A 45 -4.60 25.12 30.89
N SER A 46 -5.43 25.48 29.90
CA SER A 46 -5.71 26.86 29.41
C SER A 46 -4.67 27.45 28.41
N THR A 47 -5.01 28.24 27.39
CA THR A 47 -6.16 29.13 27.17
C THR A 47 -6.29 29.51 25.67
N SER A 48 -7.49 29.90 25.28
CA SER A 48 -7.94 30.51 24.02
C SER A 48 -7.25 31.84 23.64
N ILE A 49 -7.39 32.26 22.37
CA ILE A 49 -7.59 33.66 21.91
C ILE A 49 -8.05 33.66 20.43
N SER A 50 -9.13 34.40 20.15
CA SER A 50 -9.62 34.85 18.82
C SER A 50 -9.27 36.33 18.61
N PRO A 51 -9.27 36.84 17.37
CA PRO A 51 -10.20 37.93 16.96
C PRO A 51 -10.68 37.77 15.49
N SER A 52 -11.93 37.99 15.03
CA SER A 52 -12.90 39.10 15.04
C SER A 52 -12.70 40.21 13.97
N GLY A 53 -13.71 40.37 13.09
CA GLY A 53 -14.08 41.60 12.31
C GLY A 53 -13.85 41.52 10.78
N GLY A 54 -14.74 41.90 9.85
CA GLY A 54 -16.10 42.49 9.82
C GLY A 54 -16.62 42.42 8.36
N SER A 55 -17.91 42.13 8.13
CA SER A 55 -19.05 43.02 7.84
C SER A 55 -19.12 43.65 6.42
N GLY A 56 -20.21 43.36 5.70
CA GLY A 56 -20.59 43.97 4.40
C GLY A 56 -21.89 43.38 3.83
N THR A 57 -23.02 44.03 4.14
CA THR A 57 -24.41 43.74 3.71
C THR A 57 -24.75 44.29 2.32
N THR A 58 -25.68 43.66 1.58
CA THR A 58 -26.92 44.28 1.03
C THR A 58 -27.84 43.24 0.37
N ALA A 59 -29.15 43.42 0.56
CA ALA A 59 -30.26 42.56 0.14
C ALA A 59 -31.04 43.12 -1.06
N VAL A 60 -32.19 42.47 -1.35
CA VAL A 60 -33.36 42.77 -2.24
C VAL A 60 -33.27 42.14 -3.66
N SER A 61 -34.29 41.51 -4.27
CA SER A 61 -35.74 41.34 -4.00
C SER A 61 -36.33 40.17 -4.84
N ALA A 62 -37.53 39.70 -4.46
CA ALA A 62 -38.29 38.58 -5.04
C ALA A 62 -39.46 39.01 -5.96
N ILE A 63 -39.92 38.13 -6.86
CA ILE A 63 -41.29 37.90 -7.44
C ILE A 63 -41.17 36.89 -8.62
N ALA A 64 -42.11 36.04 -9.06
CA ALA A 64 -43.29 35.33 -8.57
C ALA A 64 -43.78 34.37 -9.70
N ALA A 65 -44.39 33.23 -9.32
CA ALA A 65 -45.47 32.44 -9.96
C ALA A 65 -45.51 32.07 -11.47
N GLY A 66 -45.87 30.79 -11.74
CA GLY A 66 -46.56 30.36 -12.96
C GLY A 66 -46.14 28.96 -13.44
N GLY A 67 -46.97 27.94 -13.21
CA GLY A 67 -46.69 26.54 -13.58
C GLY A 67 -47.07 26.18 -15.01
N ASP A 68 -46.59 25.01 -15.45
CA ASP A 68 -47.36 24.06 -16.26
C ASP A 68 -46.68 22.68 -16.22
N ALA A 69 -47.49 21.63 -16.19
CA ALA A 69 -47.08 20.25 -16.23
C ALA A 69 -47.05 19.79 -17.69
N THR A 70 -45.95 19.17 -18.14
CA THR A 70 -46.02 18.17 -19.21
C THR A 70 -44.95 17.11 -19.00
N THR A 71 -45.44 15.92 -18.73
CA THR A 71 -44.79 14.62 -18.74
C THR A 71 -44.09 14.35 -20.07
N THR A 72 -42.80 14.01 -20.06
CA THR A 72 -42.20 13.12 -21.07
C THR A 72 -41.04 12.38 -20.41
N GLY A 73 -41.12 11.05 -20.46
CA GLY A 73 -40.25 10.13 -19.73
C GLY A 73 -38.77 10.36 -20.00
N SER A 74 -38.03 10.65 -18.94
CA SER A 74 -36.61 10.40 -18.88
C SER A 74 -36.44 9.08 -18.14
N ASN A 75 -36.00 8.06 -18.89
CA ASN A 75 -35.47 6.82 -18.33
C ASN A 75 -34.58 7.18 -17.13
N SER A 76 -35.03 6.79 -15.93
CA SER A 76 -34.17 6.67 -14.76
C SER A 76 -33.24 5.49 -15.01
N THR A 77 -32.22 5.71 -15.84
CA THR A 77 -30.98 4.96 -15.73
C THR A 77 -30.40 5.39 -14.39
N GLU A 78 -30.76 4.63 -13.35
CA GLU A 78 -30.02 4.62 -12.10
C GLU A 78 -28.60 4.18 -12.44
N GLU A 79 -27.78 5.15 -12.81
CA GLU A 79 -26.34 5.06 -12.77
C GLU A 79 -26.00 4.91 -11.28
N SER A 80 -26.04 3.66 -10.82
CA SER A 80 -25.35 3.25 -9.61
C SER A 80 -23.89 3.58 -9.87
N SER A 81 -23.52 4.79 -9.46
CA SER A 81 -22.15 5.29 -9.38
C SER A 81 -21.45 4.46 -8.31
N ILE A 82 -21.25 3.18 -8.60
CA ILE A 82 -20.32 2.33 -7.87
C ILE A 82 -18.98 2.98 -8.13
N THR A 83 -18.55 3.83 -7.19
CA THR A 83 -17.21 4.38 -7.16
C THR A 83 -16.24 3.20 -7.30
N ASP A 84 -15.58 3.09 -8.45
CA ASP A 84 -14.72 1.95 -8.73
C ASP A 84 -13.58 1.94 -7.70
N THR A 85 -13.62 0.95 -6.81
CA THR A 85 -12.71 0.89 -5.67
C THR A 85 -11.29 0.67 -6.18
N VAL A 86 -10.36 1.52 -5.75
CA VAL A 86 -8.94 1.31 -6.04
C VAL A 86 -8.39 0.22 -5.13
N VAL A 87 -7.73 -0.78 -5.72
CA VAL A 87 -7.21 -1.96 -5.04
C VAL A 87 -5.76 -2.22 -5.41
N GLN A 88 -4.99 -2.72 -4.46
CA GLN A 88 -3.72 -3.37 -4.73
C GLN A 88 -3.85 -4.87 -4.52
N TYR A 89 -3.50 -5.66 -5.53
CA TYR A 89 -3.40 -7.12 -5.38
C TYR A 89 -2.00 -7.49 -4.92
N VAL A 90 -1.92 -8.37 -3.92
CA VAL A 90 -0.69 -9.03 -3.46
C VAL A 90 -0.89 -10.53 -3.63
N VAL A 91 0.02 -11.20 -4.31
CA VAL A 91 -0.07 -12.64 -4.59
C VAL A 91 1.11 -13.35 -3.97
N LEU A 92 0.82 -14.30 -3.09
CA LEU A 92 1.79 -15.08 -2.34
C LEU A 92 1.86 -16.52 -2.89
N ARG A 93 3.02 -17.13 -2.72
CA ARG A 93 3.28 -18.53 -3.05
C ARG A 93 2.87 -19.44 -1.90
N ARG A 94 1.91 -20.33 -2.13
CA ARG A 94 1.41 -21.26 -1.11
C ARG A 94 2.47 -22.27 -0.66
N ASP A 95 3.28 -22.77 -1.59
CA ASP A 95 4.42 -23.65 -1.30
C ASP A 95 5.45 -23.01 -0.34
N LEU A 96 5.65 -21.68 -0.44
CA LEU A 96 6.49 -20.95 0.52
C LEU A 96 5.78 -20.76 1.86
N ILE A 97 4.48 -20.46 1.89
CA ILE A 97 3.71 -20.36 3.14
C ILE A 97 3.80 -21.67 3.94
N ASP A 98 3.78 -22.81 3.26
CA ASP A 98 3.84 -24.14 3.90
C ASP A 98 5.24 -24.50 4.44
N THR A 99 6.29 -23.86 3.94
CA THR A 99 7.68 -24.24 4.25
C THR A 99 8.48 -23.16 4.97
N TRP A 100 8.04 -21.91 4.93
CA TRP A 100 8.73 -20.76 5.52
C TRP A 100 8.01 -20.27 6.77
N PRO A 101 8.71 -19.59 7.69
CA PRO A 101 8.06 -18.86 8.77
C PRO A 101 7.07 -17.84 8.20
N LEU A 102 5.85 -17.79 8.76
CA LEU A 102 4.79 -16.88 8.31
C LEU A 102 5.28 -15.43 8.21
N GLY A 103 6.03 -14.97 9.21
CA GLY A 103 6.59 -13.61 9.23
C GLY A 103 7.53 -13.32 8.05
N SER A 104 8.30 -14.31 7.58
CA SER A 104 9.14 -14.17 6.40
C SER A 104 8.27 -13.92 5.16
N VAL A 105 7.23 -14.73 4.95
CA VAL A 105 6.33 -14.57 3.79
C VAL A 105 5.56 -13.25 3.82
N VAL A 106 5.11 -12.83 4.99
CA VAL A 106 4.47 -11.50 5.18
C VAL A 106 5.42 -10.39 4.76
N THR A 107 6.68 -10.46 5.19
CA THR A 107 7.71 -9.47 4.85
C THR A 107 7.94 -9.39 3.34
N GLN A 108 7.96 -10.53 2.65
CA GLN A 108 8.05 -10.58 1.19
C GLN A 108 6.89 -9.81 0.53
N GLY A 109 5.65 -10.07 0.97
CA GLY A 109 4.46 -9.36 0.48
C GLY A 109 4.55 -7.85 0.70
N CYS A 110 5.02 -7.41 1.87
CA CYS A 110 5.26 -6.00 2.17
C CYS A 110 6.30 -5.38 1.23
N HIS A 111 7.43 -6.06 1.00
CA HIS A 111 8.45 -5.59 0.06
C HIS A 111 7.92 -5.41 -1.36
N ALA A 112 7.19 -6.41 -1.88
CA ALA A 112 6.59 -6.33 -3.20
C ALA A 112 5.60 -5.15 -3.30
N ALA A 113 4.72 -5.00 -2.31
CA ALA A 113 3.70 -3.96 -2.29
C ALA A 113 4.29 -2.55 -2.28
N VAL A 114 5.27 -2.30 -1.41
CA VAL A 114 5.97 -1.00 -1.31
C VAL A 114 6.76 -0.72 -2.58
N ALA A 115 7.49 -1.71 -3.11
CA ALA A 115 8.26 -1.54 -4.33
C ALA A 115 7.36 -1.24 -5.55
N ALA A 116 6.20 -1.89 -5.66
CA ALA A 116 5.23 -1.62 -6.72
C ALA A 116 4.67 -0.19 -6.65
N ILE A 117 4.34 0.30 -5.44
CA ILE A 117 3.89 1.68 -5.21
C ILE A 117 5.00 2.66 -5.56
N TRP A 118 6.19 2.48 -5.00
CA TRP A 118 7.31 3.41 -5.19
C TRP A 118 7.70 3.57 -6.66
N SER A 119 7.71 2.46 -7.40
CA SER A 119 8.05 2.45 -8.83
C SER A 119 7.03 3.23 -9.68
N HIS A 120 5.83 3.49 -9.14
CA HIS A 120 4.73 4.19 -9.80
C HIS A 120 4.19 5.35 -8.95
N LYS A 121 5.04 5.94 -8.09
CA LYS A 121 4.61 6.98 -7.13
C LYS A 121 4.00 8.22 -7.78
N ASP A 122 4.32 8.47 -9.06
CA ASP A 122 3.85 9.64 -9.82
C ASP A 122 2.61 9.32 -10.69
N ASP A 123 2.12 8.07 -10.66
CA ASP A 123 0.90 7.66 -11.36
C ASP A 123 -0.34 8.19 -10.64
N ALA A 124 -1.31 8.73 -11.40
CA ALA A 124 -2.49 9.39 -10.84
C ALA A 124 -3.32 8.48 -9.90
N VAL A 125 -3.48 7.19 -10.25
CA VAL A 125 -4.22 6.24 -9.41
C VAL A 125 -3.44 5.91 -8.15
N THR A 126 -2.11 5.79 -8.26
CA THR A 126 -1.23 5.53 -7.11
C THR A 126 -1.21 6.72 -6.15
N LEU A 127 -1.16 7.94 -6.67
CA LEU A 127 -1.28 9.19 -5.89
C LEU A 127 -2.63 9.27 -5.18
N GLN A 128 -3.73 8.97 -5.88
CA GLN A 128 -5.06 8.92 -5.27
C GLN A 128 -5.12 7.88 -4.16
N TYR A 129 -4.58 6.68 -4.39
CA TYR A 129 -4.54 5.58 -3.41
C TYR A 129 -3.75 5.95 -2.15
N CYS A 130 -2.66 6.69 -2.29
CA CYS A 130 -1.81 7.14 -1.19
C CYS A 130 -2.13 8.55 -0.67
N SER A 131 -3.24 9.16 -1.12
CA SER A 131 -3.64 10.51 -0.71
C SER A 131 -4.00 10.57 0.79
N PRO A 132 -3.89 11.74 1.45
CA PRO A 132 -4.24 11.87 2.87
C PRO A 132 -5.67 11.40 3.21
N SER A 133 -6.62 11.53 2.29
CA SER A 133 -8.01 11.09 2.49
C SER A 133 -8.20 9.58 2.36
N ASN A 134 -7.30 8.88 1.67
CA ASN A 134 -7.44 7.45 1.34
C ASN A 134 -6.42 6.54 2.04
N ILE A 135 -5.36 7.10 2.62
CA ILE A 135 -4.24 6.32 3.17
C ILE A 135 -4.68 5.34 4.28
N ASP A 136 -5.63 5.76 5.12
CA ASP A 136 -6.19 4.92 6.20
C ASP A 136 -7.29 3.95 5.72
N SER A 137 -7.74 4.09 4.48
CA SER A 137 -8.77 3.25 3.85
C SER A 137 -8.24 2.49 2.62
N MET A 138 -6.93 2.29 2.53
CA MET A 138 -6.30 1.54 1.43
C MET A 138 -6.85 0.11 1.35
N HIS A 139 -7.38 -0.27 0.18
CA HIS A 139 -7.83 -1.64 -0.04
C HIS A 139 -6.71 -2.51 -0.62
N LYS A 140 -6.44 -3.65 0.01
CA LYS A 140 -5.51 -4.68 -0.47
C LYS A 140 -6.21 -6.04 -0.50
N VAL A 141 -5.95 -6.80 -1.55
CA VAL A 141 -6.46 -8.17 -1.69
C VAL A 141 -5.28 -9.12 -1.79
N THR A 142 -5.14 -9.97 -0.78
CA THR A 142 -4.10 -11.00 -0.74
C THR A 142 -4.61 -12.30 -1.32
N LEU A 143 -3.96 -12.77 -2.38
CA LEU A 143 -4.30 -13.99 -3.10
C LEU A 143 -3.12 -14.97 -3.03
N GLU A 144 -3.39 -16.22 -3.38
CA GLU A 144 -2.38 -17.27 -3.44
C GLU A 144 -2.31 -17.95 -4.80
N VAL A 145 -1.10 -18.40 -5.13
CA VAL A 145 -0.82 -19.35 -6.22
C VAL A 145 -0.11 -20.57 -5.65
N LYS A 146 -0.18 -21.71 -6.34
CA LYS A 146 0.39 -22.96 -5.81
C LYS A 146 1.91 -22.95 -5.69
N GLY A 147 2.60 -22.21 -6.56
CA GLY A 147 4.06 -22.15 -6.56
C GLY A 147 4.64 -21.34 -7.71
N GLU A 148 5.94 -21.53 -7.95
CA GLU A 148 6.76 -20.72 -8.84
C GLU A 148 6.22 -20.60 -10.26
N THR A 149 5.89 -21.71 -10.91
CA THR A 149 5.39 -21.71 -12.29
C THR A 149 4.14 -20.83 -12.43
N GLN A 150 3.25 -20.85 -11.44
CA GLN A 150 2.02 -20.06 -11.48
C GLN A 150 2.27 -18.57 -11.25
N ILE A 151 3.21 -18.21 -10.36
CA ILE A 151 3.52 -16.79 -10.14
C ILE A 151 4.21 -16.17 -11.37
N LEU A 152 5.08 -16.92 -12.04
CA LEU A 152 5.72 -16.48 -13.29
C LEU A 152 4.71 -16.33 -14.42
N ASN A 153 3.82 -17.32 -14.60
CA ASN A 153 2.74 -17.22 -15.60
C ASN A 153 1.81 -16.03 -15.34
N LEU A 154 1.53 -15.74 -14.08
CA LEU A 154 0.76 -14.56 -13.70
C LEU A 154 1.51 -13.26 -14.05
N ALA A 155 2.80 -13.18 -13.75
CA ALA A 155 3.62 -12.02 -14.08
C ALA A 155 3.63 -11.74 -15.59
N GLU A 156 3.84 -12.77 -16.41
CA GLU A 156 3.81 -12.63 -17.88
C GLU A 156 2.41 -12.26 -18.39
N LYS A 157 1.34 -12.83 -17.82
CA LYS A 157 -0.04 -12.45 -18.17
C LYS A 157 -0.33 -10.98 -17.84
N LEU A 158 0.11 -10.50 -16.68
CA LEU A 158 -0.07 -9.11 -16.27
C LEU A 158 0.74 -8.17 -17.17
N LYS A 159 1.99 -8.54 -17.48
CA LYS A 159 2.86 -7.80 -18.40
C LYS A 159 2.23 -7.68 -19.80
N ALA A 160 1.74 -8.79 -20.36
CA ALA A 160 1.04 -8.80 -21.65
C ALA A 160 -0.25 -7.97 -21.62
N GLY A 161 -0.93 -7.89 -20.47
CA GLY A 161 -2.11 -7.06 -20.26
C GLY A 161 -1.81 -5.59 -19.93
N GLY A 162 -0.55 -5.15 -19.93
CA GLY A 162 -0.18 -3.78 -19.55
C GLY A 162 -0.41 -3.45 -18.08
N ILE A 163 -0.54 -4.47 -17.22
CA ILE A 163 -0.75 -4.30 -15.78
C ILE A 163 0.61 -4.23 -15.09
N ALA A 164 0.99 -3.04 -14.68
CA ALA A 164 2.22 -2.77 -13.95
C ALA A 164 2.21 -3.44 -12.57
N HIS A 165 3.26 -4.20 -12.31
CA HIS A 165 3.42 -5.00 -11.11
C HIS A 165 4.90 -5.17 -10.77
N LYS A 166 5.17 -5.51 -9.52
CA LYS A 166 6.47 -5.95 -9.03
C LYS A 166 6.41 -7.45 -8.77
N LEU A 167 7.21 -8.21 -9.49
CA LEU A 167 7.62 -9.55 -9.06
C LEU A 167 8.81 -9.39 -8.10
N TRP A 168 8.65 -9.84 -6.87
CA TRP A 168 9.71 -9.80 -5.87
C TRP A 168 10.55 -11.06 -5.94
N ILE A 169 11.86 -10.88 -6.05
CA ILE A 169 12.84 -11.94 -6.16
C ILE A 169 13.72 -11.88 -4.91
N GLU A 170 13.67 -12.93 -4.10
CA GLU A 170 14.46 -13.00 -2.87
C GLU A 170 15.92 -13.37 -3.19
N GLN A 171 16.84 -12.71 -2.51
CA GLN A 171 18.29 -12.94 -2.62
C GLN A 171 18.81 -13.63 -1.34
N PRO A 172 19.91 -14.40 -1.42
CA PRO A 172 20.75 -14.65 -2.61
C PRO A 172 20.26 -15.77 -3.55
N GLU A 173 19.22 -16.52 -3.18
CA GLU A 173 18.76 -17.70 -3.93
C GLU A 173 18.08 -17.36 -5.27
N ASN A 174 17.76 -16.09 -5.49
CA ASN A 174 17.16 -15.55 -6.71
C ASN A 174 15.81 -16.20 -7.08
N ILE A 175 14.96 -16.44 -6.07
CA ILE A 175 13.66 -17.10 -6.25
C ILE A 175 12.50 -16.08 -6.26
N PRO A 176 11.51 -16.20 -7.15
CA PRO A 176 10.33 -15.35 -7.13
C PRO A 176 9.41 -15.74 -5.96
N THR A 177 9.25 -14.87 -4.96
CA THR A 177 8.51 -15.21 -3.74
C THR A 177 7.07 -14.71 -3.75
N CYS A 178 6.84 -13.50 -4.27
CA CYS A 178 5.54 -12.86 -4.30
C CYS A 178 5.45 -11.82 -5.40
N LEU A 179 4.23 -11.36 -5.68
CA LEU A 179 3.94 -10.36 -6.68
C LEU A 179 2.97 -9.32 -6.10
N ALA A 180 3.17 -8.05 -6.41
CA ALA A 180 2.19 -7.01 -6.10
C ALA A 180 1.94 -6.11 -7.31
N THR A 181 0.69 -5.76 -7.58
CA THR A 181 0.38 -4.73 -8.59
C THR A 181 0.72 -3.35 -8.03
N LYS A 182 0.85 -2.33 -8.89
CA LYS A 182 0.53 -0.97 -8.40
C LYS A 182 -0.96 -0.88 -8.04
N PRO A 183 -1.43 0.17 -7.36
CA PRO A 183 -2.85 0.41 -7.18
C PRO A 183 -3.57 0.58 -8.54
N TYR A 184 -4.75 -0.02 -8.67
CA TYR A 184 -5.58 0.06 -9.88
C TYR A 184 -7.07 0.15 -9.52
N PRO A 185 -7.90 0.77 -10.37
CA PRO A 185 -9.35 0.60 -10.28
C PRO A 185 -9.70 -0.88 -10.45
N LYS A 186 -10.53 -1.43 -9.55
CA LYS A 186 -10.82 -2.87 -9.48
C LYS A 186 -11.44 -3.38 -10.77
N SER A 187 -12.27 -2.59 -11.44
CA SER A 187 -12.89 -2.98 -12.72
C SER A 187 -11.84 -3.33 -13.79
N LEU A 188 -10.69 -2.64 -13.80
CA LEU A 188 -9.63 -2.80 -14.79
C LEU A 188 -8.82 -4.08 -14.58
N VAL A 189 -8.48 -4.39 -13.32
CA VAL A 189 -7.53 -5.47 -13.02
C VAL A 189 -8.16 -6.77 -12.54
N SER A 190 -9.39 -6.75 -12.02
CA SER A 190 -9.97 -7.92 -11.34
C SER A 190 -10.04 -9.17 -12.22
N SER A 191 -10.25 -9.03 -13.53
CA SER A 191 -10.33 -10.12 -14.51
C SER A 191 -9.06 -11.00 -14.55
N PHE A 192 -7.89 -10.44 -14.24
CA PHE A 192 -6.63 -11.17 -14.21
C PHE A 192 -6.56 -12.15 -13.04
N PHE A 193 -7.25 -11.84 -11.94
CA PHE A 193 -7.14 -12.50 -10.64
C PHE A 193 -8.33 -13.39 -10.28
N LYS A 194 -9.44 -13.37 -11.05
CA LYS A 194 -10.69 -14.12 -10.75
C LYS A 194 -10.52 -15.61 -10.48
N LYS A 195 -9.47 -16.24 -11.03
CA LYS A 195 -9.21 -17.69 -10.87
C LYS A 195 -8.33 -18.03 -9.66
N LEU A 196 -7.75 -17.02 -9.00
CA LEU A 196 -6.91 -17.21 -7.82
C LEU A 196 -7.76 -17.24 -6.55
N LYS A 197 -7.27 -17.93 -5.53
CA LYS A 197 -7.94 -18.03 -4.23
C LYS A 197 -7.44 -16.93 -3.30
N LEU A 198 -8.28 -16.52 -2.36
CA LEU A 198 -7.83 -15.73 -1.21
C LEU A 198 -6.79 -16.54 -0.42
N CYS A 199 -5.68 -15.88 -0.08
CA CYS A 199 -4.66 -16.45 0.78
C CYS A 199 -5.23 -16.60 2.20
N LYS A 200 -5.19 -17.79 2.78
CA LYS A 200 -5.69 -18.10 4.13
C LYS A 200 -4.58 -18.50 5.09
#